data_AF-A0A9D6F7Y6-F1
#
_entry.id   AF-A0A9D6F7Y6-F1
#
_cell.length_a   1.000
_cell.length_b   1.000
_cell.length_c   1.000
_cell.angle_alpha   90.00
_cell.angle_beta   90.00
_cell.angle_gamma   90.00
#
_symmetry.space_group_name_H-M   'P 1'
#
loop_
_entity.id
_entity.type
_entity.pdbx_description
1 polymer ?
#
loop_
_entity_poly.entity_id
_entity_poly.type
_entity_poly.pdbx_seq_one_letter_code
_entity_poly.pdbx_strand_id
1 'polypeptide(L)'
;MTLKEAVARYLQAAGQFGETMPLGQFGLQQAEAETMLSAWDEDYHLHRHFELVPASWMSEGAPAFSINGTLYSAIIIRESIREALD
;
A
#
# COMPACT_ATOMS: atom_id res chain seq x y z
N MET A 1 -6.57 -5.92 -8.65
CA MET A 1 -5.17 -5.74 -9.09
C MET A 1 -4.34 -6.86 -8.50
N THR A 2 -3.38 -7.40 -9.25
CA THR A 2 -2.43 -8.41 -8.79
C THR A 2 -1.26 -7.78 -8.01
N LEU A 3 -0.53 -8.56 -7.23
CA LEU A 3 0.66 -8.07 -6.51
C LEU A 3 1.71 -7.46 -7.46
N LYS A 4 1.98 -8.13 -8.59
CA LYS A 4 2.92 -7.66 -9.60
C LYS A 4 2.53 -6.31 -10.21
N GLU A 5 1.26 -6.13 -10.53
CA GLU A 5 0.74 -4.85 -11.04
C GLU A 5 0.85 -3.75 -9.99
N ALA A 6 0.58 -4.07 -8.71
CA ALA A 6 0.71 -3.12 -7.63
C ALA A 6 2.14 -2.64 -7.43
N VAL A 7 3.11 -3.56 -7.41
CA VAL A 7 4.53 -3.22 -7.29
C VAL A 7 5.00 -2.38 -8.48
N ALA A 8 4.55 -2.70 -9.69
CA ALA A 8 4.85 -1.89 -10.87
C ALA A 8 4.29 -0.47 -10.78
N ARG A 9 3.02 -0.31 -10.35
CA ARG A 9 2.40 1.01 -10.12
C ARG A 9 3.11 1.78 -9.02
N TYR A 10 3.49 1.10 -7.95
CA TYR A 10 4.25 1.72 -6.87
C TYR A 10 5.60 2.26 -7.36
N LEU A 11 6.38 1.47 -8.10
CA LEU A 11 7.65 1.94 -8.65
C LEU A 11 7.47 3.09 -9.66
N GLN A 12 6.38 3.10 -10.42
CA GLN A 12 6.06 4.19 -11.33
C GLN A 12 5.76 5.50 -10.58
N ALA A 13 5.05 5.44 -9.45
CA ALA A 13 4.63 6.62 -8.69
C ALA A 13 5.70 7.09 -7.68
N ALA A 14 6.35 6.16 -6.98
CA ALA A 14 7.33 6.41 -5.92
C ALA A 14 8.77 6.51 -6.46
N GLY A 15 9.04 6.01 -7.67
CA GLY A 15 10.34 6.03 -8.33
C GLY A 15 11.32 4.94 -7.86
N GLN A 16 11.30 4.57 -6.58
CA GLN A 16 12.12 3.51 -5.99
C GLN A 16 11.44 2.86 -4.78
N PHE A 17 11.98 1.74 -4.31
CA PHE A 17 11.55 1.09 -3.06
C PHE A 17 11.93 1.90 -1.83
N GLY A 18 11.13 1.79 -0.77
CA GLY A 18 11.36 2.49 0.49
C GLY A 18 10.80 3.91 0.54
N GLU A 19 10.29 4.44 -0.58
CA GLU A 19 9.65 5.75 -0.62
C GLU A 19 8.15 5.67 -0.29
N THR A 20 7.63 6.71 0.35
CA THR A 20 6.21 6.80 0.69
C THR A 20 5.37 7.08 -0.55
N MET A 21 4.34 6.26 -0.79
CA MET A 21 3.37 6.46 -1.85
C MET A 21 1.95 6.61 -1.27
N PRO A 22 1.20 7.69 -1.61
CA PRO A 22 -0.21 7.79 -1.25
C PRO A 22 -1.03 6.62 -1.80
N LEU A 23 -1.92 6.03 -1.00
CA LEU A 23 -2.72 4.87 -1.40
C LEU A 23 -3.59 5.14 -2.63
N GLY A 24 -4.04 6.38 -2.82
CA GLY A 24 -4.79 6.79 -4.01
C GLY A 24 -4.02 6.63 -5.33
N GLN A 25 -2.67 6.56 -5.31
CA GLN A 25 -1.86 6.35 -6.52
C GLN A 25 -1.97 4.95 -7.09
N PHE A 26 -2.55 3.98 -6.37
CA PHE A 26 -2.90 2.69 -6.96
C PHE A 26 -3.98 2.84 -8.04
N GLY A 27 -4.74 3.94 -8.07
CA GLY A 27 -5.76 4.21 -9.08
C GLY A 27 -6.95 3.23 -9.04
N LEU A 28 -7.21 2.65 -7.87
CA LEU A 28 -8.37 1.81 -7.58
C LEU A 28 -9.48 2.65 -6.93
N GLN A 29 -10.72 2.17 -6.97
CA GLN A 29 -11.76 2.73 -6.10
C GLN A 29 -11.40 2.44 -4.64
N GLN A 30 -11.91 3.29 -3.73
CA GLN A 30 -11.56 3.19 -2.31
C GLN A 30 -11.83 1.79 -1.73
N ALA A 31 -13.04 1.25 -1.93
CA ALA A 31 -13.42 -0.07 -1.44
C ALA A 31 -12.53 -1.21 -2.01
N GLU A 32 -12.09 -1.08 -3.27
CA GLU A 32 -11.20 -2.06 -3.90
C GLU A 32 -9.79 -2.00 -3.30
N ALA A 33 -9.28 -0.80 -3.06
CA ALA A 33 -7.99 -0.60 -2.39
C ALA A 33 -8.02 -1.13 -0.95
N GLU A 34 -9.06 -0.81 -0.18
CA GLU A 34 -9.25 -1.28 1.19
C GLU A 34 -9.31 -2.81 1.27
N THR A 35 -10.07 -3.44 0.37
CA THR A 35 -10.16 -4.90 0.28
C THR A 35 -8.80 -5.54 -0.02
N MET A 36 -8.10 -5.02 -1.02
CA MET A 36 -6.80 -5.54 -1.44
C MET A 36 -5.75 -5.38 -0.34
N LEU A 37 -5.67 -4.20 0.27
CA LEU A 37 -4.67 -3.90 1.30
C LEU A 37 -4.96 -4.67 2.60
N SER A 38 -6.24 -4.87 2.95
CA SER A 38 -6.61 -5.68 4.11
C SER A 38 -6.15 -7.13 3.94
N ALA A 39 -6.32 -7.70 2.74
CA ALA A 39 -5.84 -9.04 2.44
C ALA A 39 -4.30 -9.16 2.51
N TRP A 40 -3.56 -8.13 2.12
CA TRP A 40 -2.08 -8.14 2.24
C TRP A 40 -1.60 -7.95 3.67
N ASP A 41 -2.31 -7.14 4.46
CA ASP A 41 -2.00 -6.89 5.87
C ASP A 41 -2.23 -8.13 6.73
N GLU A 42 -3.22 -8.96 6.38
CA GLU A 42 -3.46 -10.27 7.03
C GLU A 42 -2.47 -11.36 6.59
N ASP A 43 -1.91 -11.26 5.38
CA ASP A 43 -0.97 -12.26 4.85
C ASP A 43 0.44 -12.03 5.39
N TYR A 44 0.90 -12.92 6.28
CA TYR A 44 2.25 -12.93 6.85
C TYR A 44 3.38 -12.85 5.80
N HIS A 45 3.20 -13.50 4.64
CA HIS A 45 4.21 -13.50 3.61
C HIS A 45 4.31 -12.15 2.90
N LEU A 46 3.27 -11.33 2.97
CA LEU A 46 3.17 -10.05 2.28
C LEU A 46 3.34 -8.85 3.22
N HIS A 47 2.66 -8.81 4.36
CA HIS A 47 2.66 -7.62 5.24
C HIS A 47 4.08 -7.23 5.68
N ARG A 48 5.01 -8.20 5.82
CA ARG A 48 6.40 -7.95 6.21
C ARG A 48 7.18 -7.08 5.21
N HIS A 49 6.68 -6.97 3.98
CA HIS A 49 7.29 -6.20 2.90
C HIS A 49 6.65 -4.81 2.73
N PHE A 50 5.61 -4.50 3.51
CA PHE A 50 4.86 -3.26 3.44
C PHE A 50 4.90 -2.51 4.76
N GLU A 51 4.86 -1.18 4.68
CA GLU A 51 4.58 -0.33 5.83
C GLU A 51 3.41 0.59 5.49
N LEU A 52 2.31 0.45 6.22
CA LEU A 52 1.17 1.34 6.10
C LEU A 52 1.40 2.57 6.96
N VAL A 53 1.24 3.75 6.37
CA VAL A 53 1.43 5.04 7.06
C VAL A 53 0.08 5.51 7.60
N PRO A 54 -0.07 5.64 8.94
CA PRO A 54 -1.32 6.05 9.56
C PRO A 54 -1.83 7.37 8.99
N ALA A 55 -3.15 7.47 8.77
CA ALA A 55 -3.75 8.69 8.25
C ALA A 55 -3.53 9.89 9.19
N SER A 56 -3.36 9.66 10.50
CA SER A 56 -3.08 10.68 11.50
C SER A 56 -1.70 11.34 11.36
N TRP A 57 -0.80 10.77 10.57
CA TRP A 57 0.54 11.34 10.33
C TRP A 57 0.58 12.26 9.11
N MET A 58 -0.53 12.34 8.35
CA MET A 58 -0.64 13.18 7.17
C MET A 58 -1.35 14.50 7.47
N SER A 59 -1.22 15.46 6.55
CA SER A 59 -1.96 16.71 6.59
C SER A 59 -3.48 16.48 6.58
N GLU A 60 -4.20 17.35 7.27
CA GLU A 60 -5.66 17.34 7.34
C GLU A 60 -6.28 17.37 5.93
N GLY A 61 -7.23 16.46 5.66
CA GLY A 61 -7.87 16.31 4.35
C GLY A 61 -7.20 15.35 3.37
N ALA A 62 -6.08 14.72 3.74
CA ALA A 62 -5.54 13.59 2.95
C ALA A 62 -6.55 12.42 2.90
N PRO A 63 -6.75 11.77 1.74
CA PRO A 63 -7.60 10.58 1.66
C PRO A 63 -7.14 9.49 2.62
N ALA A 64 -8.08 8.93 3.38
CA ALA A 64 -7.86 7.84 4.30
C ALA A 64 -8.63 6.59 3.86
N PHE A 65 -8.01 5.44 4.07
CA PHE A 65 -8.49 4.12 3.70
C PHE A 65 -8.56 3.25 4.96
N SER A 66 -9.66 2.55 5.14
CA SER A 66 -9.86 1.62 6.26
C SER A 66 -9.28 0.24 5.92
N ILE A 67 -8.17 -0.12 6.56
CA ILE A 67 -7.47 -1.39 6.39
C ILE A 67 -7.56 -2.14 7.72
N ASN A 68 -8.27 -3.26 7.75
CA ASN A 68 -8.54 -4.03 8.98
C ASN A 68 -9.04 -3.18 10.16
N GLY A 69 -9.87 -2.17 9.87
CA GLY A 69 -10.46 -1.26 10.87
C GLY A 69 -9.57 -0.11 11.33
N THR A 70 -8.36 0.02 10.78
CA THR A 70 -7.43 1.13 11.06
C THR A 70 -7.29 2.03 9.83
N LEU A 71 -7.17 3.35 10.04
CA LEU A 71 -7.09 4.32 8.97
C LEU A 71 -5.65 4.60 8.54
N TYR A 72 -5.38 4.41 7.25
CA TYR A 72 -4.09 4.66 6.61
C TYR A 72 -4.25 5.54 5.37
N SER A 73 -3.16 6.15 4.93
CA SER A 73 -3.16 7.11 3.83
C SER A 73 -2.07 6.87 2.79
N ALA A 74 -0.99 6.21 3.20
CA ALA A 74 0.14 5.90 2.34
C ALA A 74 0.68 4.50 2.63
N ILE A 75 1.50 4.00 1.70
CA ILE A 75 2.22 2.74 1.82
C ILE A 75 3.67 2.95 1.42
N ILE A 76 4.57 2.24 2.09
CA ILE A 76 5.95 2.05 1.66
C ILE A 76 6.08 0.58 1.27
N ILE A 77 6.61 0.31 0.08
CA ILE A 77 6.94 -1.06 -0.36
C ILE A 77 8.45 -1.23 -0.27
N ARG A 78 8.89 -2.25 0.46
CA ARG A 78 10.31 -2.59 0.62
C ARG A 78 10.79 -3.45 -0.55
N GLU A 79 12.06 -3.31 -0.93
CA GLU A 79 12.66 -4.06 -2.05
C GLU A 79 12.57 -5.58 -1.88
N SER A 80 12.51 -6.06 -0.63
CA SER A 80 12.27 -7.46 -0.27
C SER A 80 10.99 -8.06 -0.86
N ILE A 81 10.03 -7.23 -1.33
CA ILE A 81 8.80 -7.74 -1.98
C ILE A 81 9.09 -8.61 -3.21
N ARG A 82 10.28 -8.48 -3.81
CA ARG A 82 10.70 -9.33 -4.93
C ARG A 82 10.67 -10.82 -4.58
N GLU A 83 10.92 -11.18 -3.32
CA GLU A 83 10.83 -12.57 -2.83
C GLU A 83 9.42 -13.16 -2.96
N ALA A 84 8.39 -12.31 -3.01
CA ALA A 84 6.98 -12.70 -3.16
C ALA A 84 6.47 -12.60 -4.61
N LEU A 85 7.33 -12.19 -5.55
CA LEU A 85 7.02 -12.06 -6.98
C LEU A 85 7.59 -13.19 -7.85
N ASP A 86 8.53 -13.96 -7.31
CA ASP A 86 9.15 -15.15 -7.92
C ASP A 86 8.26 -16.40 -7.77
#